data_AF-A0A0V1AH05-F1
#
_entry.id   AF-A0A0V1AH05-F1
#
_cell.length_a   1.000
_cell.length_b   1.000
_cell.length_c   1.000
_cell.angle_alpha   90.00
_cell.angle_beta   90.00
_cell.angle_gamma   90.00
#
_symmetry.space_group_name_H-M   'P 1'
#
loop_
_entity.id
_entity.type
_entity.pdbx_description
1 polymer ?
#
loop_
_entity_poly.entity_id
_entity_poly.type
_entity_poly.pdbx_seq_one_letter_code
_entity_poly.pdbx_strand_id
1 'polypeptide(L)'
;EITCWSDSRVALAWIKGAPARWKPFVANRVQEIQESVSPKCWRYCPTKENPADIPSRGCSLGTLINTALWWHGPPWLMQGRENWPTEPVARIEDDKHLTVEQKTVKVLASQIDGCGVEQVIDPTRYSRYEALIR
;
A
#
# COMPACT_ATOMS: atom_id res chain seq x y z
N GLU A 1 17.81 -17.50 -11.01
CA GLU A 1 17.50 -16.05 -11.09
C GLU A 1 16.25 -15.79 -10.26
N ILE A 2 16.23 -14.73 -9.45
CA ILE A 2 15.06 -14.38 -8.60
C ILE A 2 14.13 -13.48 -9.41
N THR A 3 12.82 -13.70 -9.31
CA THR A 3 11.79 -12.83 -9.90
C THR A 3 10.74 -12.50 -8.85
N CYS A 4 10.45 -11.22 -8.68
CA CYS A 4 9.47 -10.69 -7.74
C CYS A 4 8.28 -10.12 -8.52
N TRP A 5 7.07 -10.29 -7.99
CA TRP A 5 5.84 -9.89 -8.65
C TRP A 5 5.04 -8.97 -7.76
N SER A 6 4.44 -7.93 -8.35
CA SER A 6 3.44 -7.09 -7.71
C SER A 6 2.39 -6.71 -8.74
N ASP A 7 1.15 -6.60 -8.29
CA ASP A 7 0.07 -6.07 -9.12
C ASP A 7 -0.09 -4.55 -8.97
N SER A 8 0.60 -3.94 -8.00
CA SER A 8 0.62 -2.49 -7.80
C SER A 8 1.63 -1.82 -8.72
N ARG A 9 1.13 -1.21 -9.79
CA ARG A 9 1.96 -0.44 -10.73
C ARG A 9 2.64 0.76 -10.07
N VAL A 10 1.98 1.38 -9.10
CA VAL A 10 2.54 2.50 -8.32
C VAL A 10 3.73 2.02 -7.51
N ALA A 11 3.60 0.88 -6.80
CA ALA A 11 4.71 0.32 -6.04
C ALA A 11 5.86 -0.10 -6.95
N LEU A 12 5.58 -0.71 -8.11
CA LEU A 12 6.61 -1.07 -9.09
C LEU A 12 7.34 0.16 -9.64
N ALA A 13 6.62 1.25 -9.91
CA ALA A 13 7.24 2.51 -10.33
C ALA A 13 8.18 3.07 -9.25
N TRP A 14 7.78 2.99 -7.97
CA TRP A 14 8.63 3.38 -6.85
C TRP A 14 9.88 2.51 -6.75
N ILE A 15 9.73 1.18 -6.80
CA ILE A 15 10.81 0.21 -6.69
C ILE A 15 11.80 0.32 -7.86
N LYS A 16 11.33 0.64 -9.07
CA LYS A 16 12.19 0.82 -10.25
C LYS A 16 12.83 2.21 -10.34
N GLY A 17 12.29 3.19 -9.63
CA GLY A 17 12.82 4.54 -9.55
C GLY A 17 13.96 4.70 -8.55
N ALA A 18 14.69 5.81 -8.64
CA ALA A 18 15.70 6.17 -7.64
C ALA A 18 15.02 6.58 -6.31
N PRO A 19 15.43 6.05 -5.14
CA PRO A 19 14.83 6.36 -3.85
C PRO A 19 14.72 7.86 -3.55
N ALA A 20 15.74 8.64 -3.93
CA ALA A 20 15.84 10.08 -3.71
C ALA A 20 14.71 10.90 -4.38
N ARG A 21 13.95 10.31 -5.30
CA ARG A 21 12.78 10.95 -5.94
C ARG A 21 11.54 10.96 -5.03
N TRP A 22 11.50 10.11 -3.99
CA TRP A 22 10.31 9.88 -3.19
C TRP A 22 10.37 10.58 -1.83
N LYS A 23 9.20 10.78 -1.20
CA LYS A 23 9.12 11.27 0.19
C LYS A 23 9.85 10.29 1.12
N PRO A 24 10.41 10.76 2.26
CA PRO A 24 11.24 9.94 3.14
C PRO A 24 10.67 8.55 3.48
N PHE A 25 9.36 8.47 3.75
CA PHE A 25 8.68 7.21 4.05
C PHE A 25 8.79 6.16 2.93
N VAL A 26 8.61 6.58 1.68
CA VAL A 26 8.70 5.71 0.49
C VAL A 26 10.16 5.49 0.12
N ALA A 27 10.99 6.54 0.18
CA ALA A 27 12.41 6.47 -0.15
C ALA A 27 13.13 5.41 0.69
N ASN A 28 12.93 5.42 2.02
CA ASN A 28 13.58 4.46 2.92
C ASN A 28 13.18 3.01 2.57
N ARG A 29 11.88 2.76 2.34
CA ARG A 29 11.39 1.42 1.97
C ARG A 29 11.91 0.95 0.62
N VAL A 30 11.93 1.85 -0.37
CA VAL A 30 12.47 1.53 -1.70
C VAL A 30 13.96 1.22 -1.58
N GLN A 31 14.72 1.96 -0.77
CA GLN A 31 16.14 1.70 -0.54
C GLN A 31 16.35 0.29 0.05
N GLU A 32 15.65 -0.05 1.14
CA GLU A 32 15.73 -1.40 1.75
C GLU A 32 15.40 -2.53 0.75
N ILE A 33 14.38 -2.32 -0.09
CA ILE A 33 13.99 -3.27 -1.14
C ILE A 33 15.11 -3.41 -2.17
N GLN A 34 15.70 -2.30 -2.63
CA GLN A 34 16.75 -2.29 -3.66
C GLN A 34 18.08 -2.87 -3.16
N GLU A 35 18.38 -2.70 -1.88
CA GLU A 35 19.52 -3.35 -1.22
C GLU A 35 19.36 -4.88 -1.14
N SER A 36 18.12 -5.36 -1.05
CA SER A 36 17.80 -6.79 -0.97
C SER A 36 17.66 -7.45 -2.33
N VAL A 37 16.99 -6.80 -3.28
CA VAL A 37 16.66 -7.35 -4.60
C VAL A 37 16.78 -6.27 -5.67
N SER A 38 17.51 -6.57 -6.75
CA SER A 38 17.67 -5.65 -7.87
C SER A 38 16.31 -5.20 -8.42
N PRO A 39 16.12 -3.89 -8.73
CA PRO A 39 14.92 -3.38 -9.39
C PRO A 39 14.52 -4.14 -10.65
N LYS A 40 15.50 -4.71 -11.37
CA LYS A 40 15.28 -5.47 -12.61
C LYS A 40 14.57 -6.81 -12.40
N CYS A 41 14.59 -7.34 -11.18
CA CYS A 41 13.91 -8.58 -10.83
C CYS A 41 12.40 -8.40 -10.62
N TRP A 42 11.92 -7.15 -10.50
CA TRP A 42 10.51 -6.85 -10.22
C TRP A 42 9.70 -6.72 -11.50
N ARG A 43 8.56 -7.43 -11.53
CA ARG A 43 7.63 -7.49 -12.66
C ARG A 43 6.18 -7.28 -12.23
N TYR A 44 5.36 -6.87 -13.18
CA TYR A 44 3.91 -6.77 -13.02
C TYR A 44 3.21 -8.12 -13.13
N CYS A 45 2.30 -8.43 -12.21
CA CYS A 45 1.28 -9.46 -12.41
C CYS A 45 -0.13 -8.83 -12.43
N PRO A 46 -1.08 -9.36 -13.21
CA PRO A 46 -2.47 -8.88 -13.15
C PRO A 46 -3.09 -9.07 -11.76
N THR A 47 -3.84 -8.09 -11.26
CA THR A 47 -4.47 -8.12 -9.92
C THR A 47 -5.32 -9.38 -9.68
N LYS A 48 -6.07 -9.83 -10.70
CA LYS A 48 -6.88 -11.06 -10.60
C LYS A 48 -6.04 -12.34 -10.50
N GLU A 49 -4.77 -12.26 -10.86
CA GLU A 49 -3.81 -13.35 -10.89
C GLU A 49 -2.76 -13.20 -9.79
N ASN A 50 -2.90 -12.21 -8.89
CA ASN A 50 -2.06 -12.06 -7.72
C ASN A 50 -2.58 -12.94 -6.57
N PRO A 51 -1.90 -14.04 -6.20
CA PRO A 51 -2.36 -14.90 -5.11
C PRO A 51 -2.36 -14.17 -3.75
N ALA A 52 -1.50 -13.16 -3.56
CA ALA A 52 -1.42 -12.41 -2.31
C ALA A 52 -2.68 -11.57 -2.01
N ASP A 53 -3.50 -11.29 -3.03
CA ASP A 53 -4.77 -10.56 -2.88
C ASP A 53 -5.82 -11.40 -2.12
N ILE A 54 -5.77 -12.73 -2.25
CA ILE A 54 -6.78 -13.63 -1.66
C ILE A 54 -6.81 -13.54 -0.14
N PRO A 55 -5.70 -13.74 0.60
CA PRO A 55 -5.71 -13.60 2.04
C PRO A 55 -5.79 -12.14 2.49
N SER A 56 -5.20 -11.19 1.74
CA SER A 56 -5.14 -9.78 2.15
C SER A 56 -6.49 -9.05 2.08
N ARG A 57 -7.42 -9.50 1.22
CA ARG A 57 -8.81 -9.01 1.18
C ARG A 57 -9.73 -9.63 2.24
N GLY A 58 -9.24 -10.62 2.98
CA GLY A 58 -10.04 -11.41 3.92
C GLY A 58 -10.83 -12.49 3.20
N CYS A 59 -10.40 -13.74 3.33
CA CYS A 59 -11.14 -14.91 2.87
C CYS A 59 -11.27 -15.94 3.99
N SER A 60 -12.27 -16.82 3.89
CA SER A 60 -12.41 -17.92 4.84
C SER A 60 -11.31 -18.98 4.62
N LEU A 61 -10.95 -19.72 5.66
CA LEU A 61 -10.01 -20.85 5.52
C LEU A 61 -10.51 -21.89 4.52
N GLY A 62 -11.82 -22.16 4.50
CA GLY A 62 -12.43 -23.07 3.51
C GLY A 62 -12.25 -22.57 2.07
N THR A 63 -12.42 -21.27 1.83
CA THR A 63 -12.13 -20.67 0.52
C THR A 63 -10.65 -20.80 0.17
N LEU A 64 -9.76 -20.45 1.10
CA LEU A 64 -8.32 -20.46 0.86
C LEU A 64 -7.79 -21.86 0.53
N ILE A 65 -8.21 -22.89 1.29
CA ILE A 65 -7.84 -24.29 1.04
C ILE A 65 -8.26 -24.73 -0.36
N ASN A 66 -9.44 -24.30 -0.82
CA ASN A 66 -9.98 -24.67 -2.13
C ASN A 66 -9.54 -23.71 -3.27
N THR A 67 -8.65 -22.76 -3.03
CA THR A 67 -8.23 -21.80 -4.06
C THR A 67 -6.95 -22.26 -4.76
N ALA A 68 -7.09 -22.77 -5.98
CA ALA A 68 -5.95 -23.22 -6.79
C ALA A 68 -4.92 -22.12 -7.04
N LEU A 69 -5.37 -20.87 -7.27
CA LEU A 69 -4.47 -19.73 -7.49
C LEU A 69 -3.51 -19.49 -6.32
N TRP A 70 -3.95 -19.70 -5.07
CA TRP A 70 -3.10 -19.54 -3.89
C TRP A 70 -2.00 -20.59 -3.81
N TRP A 71 -2.35 -21.86 -4.09
CA TRP A 71 -1.44 -22.99 -3.94
C TRP A 71 -0.52 -23.21 -5.14
N HIS A 72 -1.02 -22.95 -6.35
CA HIS A 72 -0.31 -23.24 -7.60
C HIS A 72 0.18 -21.98 -8.31
N GLY A 73 -0.28 -20.80 -7.88
CA GLY A 73 -0.03 -19.56 -8.59
C GLY A 73 -0.78 -19.49 -9.93
N PRO A 74 -0.52 -18.45 -10.73
CA PRO A 74 -1.16 -18.27 -12.02
C PRO A 74 -0.53 -19.18 -13.09
N PRO A 75 -1.33 -19.70 -14.06
CA PRO A 75 -0.83 -20.68 -15.03
C PRO A 75 0.35 -20.20 -15.88
N TRP A 76 0.42 -18.91 -16.20
CA TRP A 76 1.52 -18.34 -16.99
C TRP A 76 2.87 -18.42 -16.29
N LEU A 77 2.90 -18.52 -14.95
CA LEU A 77 4.15 -18.62 -14.20
C LEU A 77 4.83 -19.98 -14.41
N MET A 78 4.05 -21.01 -14.73
CA MET A 78 4.53 -22.35 -15.07
C MET A 78 4.93 -22.49 -16.54
N GLN A 79 4.60 -21.50 -17.37
CA GLN A 79 4.94 -21.47 -18.79
C GLN A 79 6.27 -20.74 -19.01
N GLY A 80 6.78 -20.76 -20.24
CA GLY A 80 7.98 -20.01 -20.59
C GLY A 80 7.77 -18.50 -20.44
N ARG A 81 8.90 -17.78 -20.29
CA ARG A 81 8.92 -16.32 -20.02
C ARG A 81 8.23 -15.49 -21.09
N GLU A 82 8.10 -16.02 -22.30
CA GLU A 82 7.38 -15.43 -23.42
C GLU A 82 5.87 -15.28 -23.15
N ASN A 83 5.33 -16.08 -22.22
CA ASN A 83 3.92 -16.01 -21.81
C ASN A 83 3.71 -15.14 -20.57
N TRP A 84 4.78 -14.59 -19.99
CA TRP A 84 4.66 -13.77 -18.80
C TRP A 84 3.98 -12.43 -19.12
N PRO A 85 3.17 -11.90 -18.18
CA PRO A 85 2.50 -10.63 -18.37
C PRO A 85 3.52 -9.53 -18.66
N THR A 86 3.28 -8.80 -19.74
CA THR A 86 4.10 -7.64 -20.11
C THR A 86 3.63 -6.43 -19.33
N GLU A 87 4.56 -5.58 -18.93
CA GLU A 87 4.22 -4.28 -18.38
C GLU A 87 3.65 -3.40 -19.50
N PRO A 88 2.38 -2.95 -19.42
CA PRO A 88 1.92 -1.91 -20.33
C PRO A 88 2.71 -0.64 -20.04
N VAL A 89 3.29 -0.06 -21.08
CA VAL A 89 4.17 1.12 -21.02
C VAL A 89 3.47 2.24 -20.28
N ALA A 90 3.98 2.63 -19.10
CA ALA A 90 3.51 3.79 -18.36
C ALA A 90 3.76 5.05 -19.21
N ARG A 91 2.74 5.89 -19.38
CA ARG A 91 2.89 7.18 -20.07
C ARG A 91 3.70 8.10 -19.15
N ILE A 92 4.66 8.82 -19.72
CA ILE A 92 5.62 9.71 -19.03
C ILE A 92 4.91 10.79 -18.18
N GLU A 93 3.61 11.01 -18.38
CA GLU A 93 2.79 11.97 -17.63
C GLU A 93 2.40 11.53 -16.20
N ASP A 94 2.51 10.24 -15.87
CA ASP A 94 2.14 9.71 -14.53
C ASP A 94 3.12 10.15 -13.41
N ASP A 95 4.32 10.61 -13.76
CA ASP A 95 5.36 11.04 -12.81
C ASP A 95 4.91 12.23 -11.93
N LYS A 96 4.02 13.10 -12.44
CA LYS A 96 3.45 14.19 -11.64
C LYS A 96 2.39 13.70 -10.64
N HIS A 97 1.62 12.68 -10.99
CA HIS A 97 0.51 12.18 -10.19
C HIS A 97 0.94 11.21 -9.07
N LEU A 98 2.09 10.55 -9.21
CA LEU A 98 2.65 9.64 -8.19
C LEU A 98 3.07 10.34 -6.88
N THR A 99 3.19 11.67 -6.88
CA THR A 99 3.57 12.47 -5.70
C THR A 99 2.37 12.98 -4.88
N VAL A 100 1.17 12.97 -5.48
CA VAL A 100 -0.05 13.52 -4.88
C VAL A 100 -0.91 12.37 -4.34
N GLU A 101 -0.56 11.86 -3.17
CA GLU A 101 -1.57 11.18 -2.35
C GLU A 101 -2.63 12.20 -1.94
N GLN A 102 -3.84 12.05 -2.46
CA GLN A 102 -5.02 12.71 -1.92
C GLN A 102 -5.41 12.02 -0.61
N LYS A 103 -4.95 12.55 0.52
CA LYS A 103 -5.46 12.12 1.83
C LYS A 103 -6.94 12.50 1.92
N THR A 104 -7.83 11.53 1.76
CA THR A 104 -9.24 11.72 2.07
C THR A 104 -9.38 11.73 3.60
N VAL A 105 -9.42 12.91 4.20
CA VAL A 105 -9.69 13.05 5.64
C VAL A 105 -11.17 12.78 5.87
N LYS A 106 -11.51 11.61 6.42
CA LYS A 106 -12.87 11.33 6.91
C LYS A 106 -13.00 11.88 8.32
N VAL A 107 -13.71 12.99 8.48
CA VAL A 107 -14.07 13.53 9.81
C VAL A 107 -15.37 12.86 10.25
N LEU A 108 -15.33 12.13 11.37
CA LEU A 108 -16.49 11.57 12.04
C LEU A 108 -16.91 12.56 13.13
N ALA A 109 -17.99 13.30 12.90
CA ALA A 109 -18.59 14.17 13.91
C ALA A 109 -19.78 13.45 14.55
N SER A 110 -19.73 13.17 15.84
CA SER A 110 -20.91 12.72 16.61
C SER A 110 -21.50 13.90 17.37
N GLN A 111 -22.80 14.14 17.20
CA GLN A 111 -23.52 15.05 18.09
C GLN A 111 -23.76 14.31 19.41
N ILE A 112 -23.23 14.87 20.51
CA ILE A 112 -23.56 14.42 21.85
C ILE A 112 -24.72 15.30 22.30
N ASP A 113 -25.93 14.75 22.36
CA ASP A 113 -27.07 15.47 22.92
C ASP A 113 -26.82 15.71 24.41
N GLY A 114 -26.61 16.97 24.77
CA GLY A 114 -26.75 17.45 26.16
C GLY A 114 -25.53 17.39 27.08
N CYS A 115 -24.31 17.18 26.57
CA CYS A 115 -23.11 17.18 27.41
C CYS A 115 -22.25 18.41 27.10
N GLY A 116 -22.30 19.44 27.95
CA GLY A 116 -21.43 20.61 27.83
C GLY A 116 -19.96 20.23 27.92
N VAL A 117 -19.09 21.00 27.26
CA VAL A 117 -17.62 20.79 27.24
C VAL A 117 -16.99 20.59 28.62
N GLU A 118 -17.65 21.09 29.68
CA GLU A 118 -17.22 20.98 31.08
C GLU A 118 -17.25 19.56 31.65
N GLN A 119 -18.00 18.63 31.04
CA GLN A 119 -17.97 17.21 31.41
C GLN A 119 -16.85 16.43 30.69
N VAL A 120 -16.32 16.98 29.59
CA VAL A 120 -15.22 16.37 28.82
C VAL A 120 -13.87 16.88 29.34
N ILE A 121 -13.81 18.16 29.70
CA ILE A 121 -12.63 18.81 30.25
C ILE A 121 -13.06 19.68 31.42
N ASP A 122 -12.61 19.32 32.63
CA ASP A 122 -12.82 20.11 33.85
C ASP A 122 -11.71 21.17 33.95
N PRO A 123 -11.99 22.47 33.71
CA PRO A 123 -10.97 23.51 33.71
C PRO A 123 -10.36 23.72 35.11
N THR A 124 -11.09 23.36 36.16
CA THR A 124 -10.66 23.57 37.55
C THR A 124 -9.59 22.56 37.99
N ARG A 125 -9.40 21.47 37.24
CA ARG A 125 -8.29 20.52 37.44
C ARG A 125 -6.93 21.06 37.02
N TYR A 126 -6.89 22.19 36.31
CA TYR A 126 -5.66 22.76 35.79
C TYR A 126 -5.37 24.10 36.48
N SER A 127 -4.19 24.21 37.07
CA SER A 127 -3.75 25.43 37.75
C SER A 127 -3.33 26.55 36.79
N ARG A 128 -3.16 26.24 35.50
CA ARG A 128 -2.72 27.17 34.46
C ARG A 128 -3.35 26.85 33.11
N TYR A 129 -3.73 27.89 32.37
CA TYR A 129 -4.32 27.79 31.03
C TYR A 129 -3.43 27.05 30.02
N GLU A 130 -2.11 27.22 30.11
CA GLU A 130 -1.14 26.53 29.25
C GLU A 130 -1.16 25.00 29.41
N ALA A 131 -1.58 24.49 30.57
CA ALA A 131 -1.72 23.05 30.82
C ALA A 131 -3.00 22.46 30.22
N LEU A 132 -3.97 23.31 29.88
CA LEU A 132 -5.26 22.92 29.29
C LEU A 132 -5.18 22.74 27.77
N ILE A 133 -4.31 23.51 27.10
CA ILE A 133 -4.24 23.63 25.63
C ILE A 133 -3.12 22.80 24.97
N ARG A 134 -2.49 21.91 25.74
CA ARG A 134 -1.32 21.12 25.32
C ARG A 134 -1.71 19.69 24.97
#